data_AF-G0R2W3-F1
#
_entry.id   AF-G0R2W3-F1
#
_cell.length_a   1.000
_cell.length_b   1.000
_cell.length_c   1.000
_cell.angle_alpha   90.00
_cell.angle_beta   90.00
_cell.angle_gamma   90.00
#
_symmetry.space_group_name_H-M   'P 1'
#
loop_
_entity.id
_entity.type
_entity.pdbx_description
1 polymer ?
#
loop_
_entity_poly.entity_id
_entity_poly.type
_entity_poly.pdbx_seq_one_letter_code
_entity_poly.pdbx_strand_id
1 'polypeptide(L)'
;MVMFYSDTDILINPQISVGEKDQVFQTILGQLKKAFLIEIFKIQNINGWIDMDNQQQTILKNPQNSLRFVNKLNPTTIYTKNILNVARKYYNCKLINGMYLEYIDDFTSMLYRDKNYQNTLLWSGIYAFNDIFTNSQYTIQEHQVLSIFTIAALLDTGFFTGVNMNYAENMTFGKNRGCTFYSNTCNGKTKLNPEYVNKNLGAKYCDSVNFLYKNEVVLSEKNQRNGCKSEKKSYCYQRVDKWENTDKIQYFGEKSRCFISNASTNAVAQEDEGIRCIYTECNAGRVEIYLNQDSLVQRRPLICQNRAVLNINGVNDQNGTITCPDDSVSFCAVNASKLVQKCPNNCSMNGFCFQDSICFCLQGKQGEGCEINCQNNTCPDCPEGQFKNPNNICKSSCPLGFYGINNICHMCFWNCKECNGGEYNNCTKCHDHQIFYNNQCYDICPDSTYLDEVNFKCKKCDDNCNFCVKAGECLDEIITDSGQIIKFLSIFLIIIIFV
;
A
#
# COMPACT_ATOMS: atom_id res chain seq x y z
N MET A 1 -28.39 -12.30 10.88
CA MET A 1 -27.67 -12.01 12.13
C MET A 1 -26.45 -12.93 12.18
N VAL A 2 -25.44 -12.63 11.36
CA VAL A 2 -24.13 -13.32 11.43
C VAL A 2 -23.33 -12.50 12.43
N MET A 3 -23.06 -13.10 13.59
CA MET A 3 -22.40 -12.45 14.71
C MET A 3 -20.96 -12.16 14.34
N PHE A 4 -20.59 -10.87 14.26
CA PHE A 4 -19.21 -10.37 14.18
C PHE A 4 -18.47 -10.43 15.53
N TYR A 5 -19.01 -11.16 16.52
CA TYR A 5 -18.31 -11.50 17.76
C TYR A 5 -17.72 -12.91 17.58
N SER A 6 -16.45 -13.02 17.17
CA SER A 6 -15.56 -14.15 17.54
C SER A 6 -14.17 -14.13 16.87
N ASP A 7 -13.95 -13.38 15.78
CA ASP A 7 -12.66 -13.48 15.05
C ASP A 7 -11.47 -12.77 15.75
N THR A 8 -11.73 -11.71 16.51
CA THR A 8 -10.71 -11.03 17.33
C THR A 8 -10.30 -11.87 18.53
N ASP A 9 -11.25 -12.56 19.15
CA ASP A 9 -11.01 -13.40 20.33
C ASP A 9 -10.19 -14.65 19.96
N ILE A 10 -10.36 -15.19 18.76
CA ILE A 10 -9.59 -16.32 18.23
C ILE A 10 -8.08 -16.00 18.13
N LEU A 11 -7.72 -14.79 17.73
CA LEU A 11 -6.32 -14.40 17.56
C LEU A 11 -5.64 -14.04 18.88
N ILE A 12 -6.39 -13.46 19.82
CA ILE A 12 -5.91 -13.09 21.16
C ILE A 12 -5.90 -14.30 22.11
N ASN A 13 -6.63 -15.37 21.80
CA ASN A 13 -6.65 -16.59 22.60
C ASN A 13 -5.31 -17.37 22.50
N PRO A 14 -4.56 -17.52 23.60
CA PRO A 14 -3.28 -18.24 23.59
C PRO A 14 -3.41 -19.76 23.38
N GLN A 15 -4.63 -20.33 23.38
CA GLN A 15 -4.88 -21.77 23.24
C GLN A 15 -5.04 -22.26 21.79
N ILE A 16 -5.08 -21.36 20.80
CA ILE A 16 -5.28 -21.70 19.39
C ILE A 16 -3.94 -21.90 18.69
N SER A 17 -3.85 -22.93 17.84
CA SER A 17 -2.61 -23.30 17.17
C SER A 17 -2.15 -22.23 16.19
N VAL A 18 -0.83 -22.11 16.06
CA VAL A 18 -0.16 -21.13 15.20
C VAL A 18 -0.63 -21.18 13.74
N GLY A 19 -0.79 -22.38 13.19
CA GLY A 19 -1.23 -22.56 11.79
C GLY A 19 -2.70 -22.17 11.56
N GLU A 20 -3.57 -22.34 12.55
CA GLU A 20 -4.96 -21.88 12.48
C GLU A 20 -5.06 -20.36 12.56
N LYS A 21 -4.19 -19.70 13.35
CA LYS A 21 -4.09 -18.24 13.41
C LYS A 21 -3.61 -17.64 12.10
N ASP A 22 -2.65 -18.27 11.44
CA ASP A 22 -2.17 -17.84 10.12
C ASP A 22 -3.28 -17.95 9.05
N GLN A 23 -4.06 -19.03 9.07
CA GLN A 23 -5.16 -19.23 8.12
C GLN A 23 -6.34 -18.28 8.36
N VAL A 24 -6.63 -17.97 9.63
CA VAL A 24 -7.59 -16.93 10.03
C VAL A 24 -7.08 -15.54 9.62
N PHE A 25 -5.81 -15.24 9.81
CA PHE A 25 -5.17 -14.01 9.36
C PHE A 25 -5.22 -13.83 7.83
N GLN A 26 -4.99 -14.90 7.06
CA GLN A 26 -5.17 -14.87 5.60
C GLN A 26 -6.60 -14.61 5.16
N THR A 27 -7.56 -15.10 5.94
CA THR A 27 -8.99 -14.90 5.69
C THR A 27 -9.44 -13.48 6.10
N ILE A 28 -8.89 -12.94 7.19
CA ILE A 28 -9.20 -11.62 7.75
C ILE A 28 -8.59 -10.48 6.92
N LEU A 29 -7.35 -10.58 6.45
CA LEU A 29 -6.76 -9.57 5.56
C LEU A 29 -7.54 -9.42 4.24
N GLY A 30 -8.14 -10.50 3.76
CA GLY A 30 -8.97 -10.52 2.55
C GLY A 30 -10.30 -9.77 2.67
N GLN A 31 -10.84 -9.58 3.88
CA GLN A 31 -12.17 -8.98 4.10
C GLN A 31 -12.19 -7.80 5.10
N LEU A 32 -11.23 -7.68 6.01
CA LEU A 32 -11.22 -6.71 7.12
C LEU A 32 -9.96 -5.85 7.11
N LYS A 33 -9.96 -4.92 6.16
CA LYS A 33 -8.81 -4.09 5.84
C LYS A 33 -8.34 -3.15 6.94
N LYS A 34 -9.22 -2.64 7.80
CA LYS A 34 -8.89 -1.50 8.67
C LYS A 34 -9.24 -1.66 10.15
N ALA A 35 -10.42 -2.18 10.47
CA ALA A 35 -10.86 -2.36 11.86
C ALA A 35 -9.93 -3.31 12.66
N PHE A 36 -9.46 -4.38 12.03
CA PHE A 36 -8.53 -5.33 12.64
C PHE A 36 -7.15 -4.70 12.94
N LEU A 37 -6.59 -3.99 11.95
CA LEU A 37 -5.33 -3.27 12.14
C LEU A 37 -5.45 -2.18 13.20
N ILE A 38 -6.59 -1.46 13.25
CA ILE A 38 -6.84 -0.47 14.29
C ILE A 38 -6.75 -1.11 15.68
N GLU A 39 -7.32 -2.31 15.88
CA GLU A 39 -7.29 -2.99 17.18
C GLU A 39 -5.86 -3.38 17.59
N ILE A 40 -5.07 -4.00 16.70
CA ILE A 40 -3.68 -4.41 16.99
C ILE A 40 -2.81 -3.22 17.44
N PHE A 41 -3.05 -2.06 16.85
CA PHE A 41 -2.24 -0.86 17.05
C PHE A 41 -2.87 0.17 17.99
N LYS A 42 -3.90 -0.22 18.75
CA LYS A 42 -4.29 0.56 19.93
C LYS A 42 -3.12 0.59 20.90
N ILE A 43 -2.90 1.73 21.57
CA ILE A 43 -1.76 1.93 22.47
C ILE A 43 -1.65 0.83 23.52
N GLN A 44 -2.79 0.39 24.08
CA GLN A 44 -2.84 -0.68 25.08
C GLN A 44 -2.23 -2.00 24.58
N ASN A 45 -2.35 -2.30 23.28
CA ASN A 45 -1.86 -3.53 22.66
C ASN A 45 -0.40 -3.37 22.19
N ILE A 46 0.00 -2.17 21.74
CA ILE A 46 1.40 -1.88 21.36
C ILE A 46 2.36 -2.05 22.53
N ASN A 47 1.93 -1.73 23.75
CA ASN A 47 2.76 -1.95 24.95
C ASN A 47 3.04 -3.44 25.22
N GLY A 48 2.26 -4.35 24.63
CA GLY A 48 2.45 -5.80 24.73
C GLY A 48 3.22 -6.40 23.55
N TRP A 49 3.65 -5.60 22.57
CA TRP A 49 4.47 -6.11 21.47
C TRP A 49 5.84 -6.55 22.02
N ILE A 50 6.35 -7.67 21.52
CA ILE A 50 7.60 -8.26 21.97
C ILE A 50 8.60 -8.21 20.83
N ASP A 51 9.71 -7.50 21.02
CA ASP A 51 10.88 -7.67 20.14
C ASP A 51 11.45 -9.08 20.36
N MET A 52 11.23 -9.97 19.39
CA MET A 52 11.62 -11.38 19.47
C MET A 52 13.13 -11.59 19.65
N ASP A 53 13.95 -10.60 19.32
CA ASP A 53 15.41 -10.69 19.46
C ASP A 53 15.91 -10.23 20.85
N ASN A 54 15.17 -9.36 21.54
CA ASN A 54 15.65 -8.70 22.77
C ASN A 54 14.83 -8.97 24.03
N GLN A 55 13.68 -9.65 23.94
CA GLN A 55 12.75 -9.90 25.06
C GLN A 55 12.40 -8.63 25.88
N GLN A 56 12.50 -7.43 25.28
CA GLN A 56 12.18 -6.16 25.94
C GLN A 56 10.86 -5.58 25.42
N GLN A 57 10.06 -5.08 26.36
CA GLN A 57 8.71 -4.52 26.16
C GLN A 57 8.70 -3.09 25.59
N THR A 58 9.86 -2.46 25.35
CA THR A 58 9.95 -1.03 25.02
C THR A 58 10.25 -0.79 23.55
N ILE A 59 9.17 -0.75 22.76
CA ILE A 59 9.20 -0.57 21.30
C ILE A 59 9.06 0.90 20.86
N LEU A 60 8.59 1.76 21.76
CA LEU A 60 8.35 3.18 21.51
C LEU A 60 9.35 4.07 22.27
N LYS A 61 10.01 5.01 21.57
CA LYS A 61 10.72 6.11 22.22
C LYS A 61 9.74 7.24 22.56
N ASN A 62 9.80 7.74 23.80
CA ASN A 62 8.97 8.82 24.37
C ASN A 62 7.46 8.52 24.57
N PRO A 63 7.06 7.45 25.28
CA PRO A 63 5.63 7.16 25.54
C PRO A 63 4.97 8.09 26.57
N GLN A 64 5.74 8.81 27.40
CA GLN A 64 5.23 9.61 28.53
C GLN A 64 4.99 11.10 28.18
N ASN A 65 5.45 11.57 27.01
CA ASN A 65 5.18 12.94 26.52
C ASN A 65 4.01 13.01 25.51
N SER A 66 3.37 11.87 25.21
CA SER A 66 2.30 11.76 24.19
C SER A 66 0.88 12.03 24.72
N LEU A 67 0.72 12.51 25.95
CA LEU A 67 -0.59 12.87 26.52
C LEU A 67 -0.88 14.38 26.53
N ARG A 68 -0.01 15.20 25.92
CA ARG A 68 -0.30 16.61 25.67
C ARG A 68 0.11 16.96 24.25
N PHE A 69 -0.67 17.81 23.59
CA PHE A 69 -0.33 18.41 22.30
C PHE A 69 1.09 18.99 22.37
N VAL A 70 2.09 18.35 21.76
CA VAL A 70 3.46 18.89 21.71
C VAL A 70 3.87 19.21 20.29
N ASN A 71 3.97 20.53 20.08
CA ASN A 71 4.77 21.23 19.09
C ASN A 71 6.02 20.45 18.63
N LYS A 72 6.19 20.31 17.31
CA LYS A 72 7.47 20.29 16.55
C LYS A 72 8.69 19.46 16.98
N LEU A 73 8.73 18.69 18.07
CA LEU A 73 10.02 18.19 18.56
C LEU A 73 10.17 16.71 18.91
N ASN A 74 9.12 15.86 19.00
CA ASN A 74 9.33 14.41 19.21
C ASN A 74 8.09 13.58 18.78
N PRO A 75 7.93 13.25 17.49
CA PRO A 75 6.92 12.28 17.07
C PRO A 75 7.21 10.90 17.69
N THR A 76 6.15 10.20 18.13
CA THR A 76 6.27 8.80 18.55
C THR A 76 6.89 8.00 17.41
N THR A 77 8.01 7.35 17.70
CA THR A 77 8.80 6.65 16.69
C THR A 77 8.88 5.19 17.07
N ILE A 78 8.56 4.31 16.11
CA ILE A 78 8.70 2.86 16.24
C ILE A 78 9.94 2.40 15.47
N TYR A 79 10.78 1.57 16.07
CA TYR A 79 12.11 1.23 15.54
C TYR A 79 12.44 -0.25 15.64
N THR A 80 11.42 -1.10 15.70
CA THR A 80 11.56 -2.55 15.69
C THR A 80 12.32 -3.05 14.46
N LYS A 81 12.92 -4.23 14.58
CA LYS A 81 13.85 -4.80 13.59
C LYS A 81 13.28 -4.80 12.17
N ASN A 82 12.10 -5.38 11.94
CA ASN A 82 11.57 -5.49 10.59
C ASN A 82 11.15 -4.13 10.03
N ILE A 83 10.46 -3.30 10.83
CA ILE A 83 10.09 -1.93 10.43
C ILE A 83 11.33 -1.11 10.04
N LEU A 84 12.40 -1.15 10.83
CA LEU A 84 13.63 -0.40 10.59
C LEU A 84 14.34 -0.86 9.31
N ASN A 85 14.45 -2.19 9.11
CA ASN A 85 15.05 -2.78 7.92
C ASN A 85 14.26 -2.43 6.66
N VAL A 86 12.93 -2.56 6.72
CA VAL A 86 12.02 -2.23 5.62
C VAL A 86 12.09 -0.74 5.30
N ALA A 87 12.04 0.15 6.29
CA ALA A 87 12.13 1.59 6.06
C ALA A 87 13.45 2.00 5.40
N ARG A 88 14.58 1.52 5.91
CA ARG A 88 15.91 1.83 5.36
C ARG A 88 16.03 1.41 3.89
N LYS A 89 15.57 0.21 3.55
CA LYS A 89 15.64 -0.32 2.19
C LYS A 89 14.61 0.35 1.27
N TYR A 90 13.37 0.52 1.71
CA TYR A 90 12.30 1.13 0.93
C TYR A 90 12.61 2.58 0.53
N TYR A 91 13.09 3.40 1.46
CA TYR A 91 13.47 4.79 1.16
C TYR A 91 14.88 4.90 0.56
N ASN A 92 15.67 3.83 0.54
CA ASN A 92 17.11 3.86 0.24
C ASN A 92 17.88 4.84 1.16
N CYS A 93 17.62 4.76 2.48
CA CYS A 93 18.27 5.59 3.49
C CYS A 93 18.66 4.80 4.74
N LYS A 94 19.97 4.59 4.94
CA LYS A 94 20.52 3.87 6.10
C LYS A 94 20.41 4.63 7.43
N LEU A 95 20.30 5.96 7.37
CA LEU A 95 20.25 6.84 8.56
C LEU A 95 18.88 6.86 9.25
N ILE A 96 17.87 6.17 8.70
CA ILE A 96 16.56 6.02 9.35
C ILE A 96 16.76 5.26 10.67
N ASN A 97 16.24 5.82 11.75
CA ASN A 97 16.35 5.27 13.12
C ASN A 97 15.00 4.83 13.69
N GLY A 98 13.97 4.77 12.85
CA GLY A 98 12.62 4.32 13.15
C GLY A 98 11.64 4.89 12.13
N MET A 99 10.35 4.59 12.27
CA MET A 99 9.25 5.13 11.48
C MET A 99 8.35 5.98 12.39
N TYR A 100 7.82 7.06 11.84
CA TYR A 100 7.01 8.00 12.61
C TYR A 100 5.54 7.58 12.67
N LEU A 101 4.99 7.62 13.88
CA LEU A 101 3.59 7.36 14.18
C LEU A 101 2.85 8.65 14.53
N GLU A 102 1.55 8.64 14.30
CA GLU A 102 0.61 9.69 14.61
C GLU A 102 -0.44 9.20 15.60
N TYR A 103 -0.63 9.96 16.67
CA TYR A 103 -1.66 9.65 17.67
C TYR A 103 -3.02 10.25 17.29
N ILE A 104 -4.07 9.43 17.41
CA ILE A 104 -5.47 9.86 17.32
C ILE A 104 -6.08 9.81 18.73
N ASP A 105 -6.36 10.99 19.28
CA ASP A 105 -7.05 11.14 20.56
C ASP A 105 -8.57 11.07 20.42
N ASP A 106 -9.27 11.00 21.55
CA ASP A 106 -10.74 10.93 21.62
C ASP A 106 -11.43 12.10 20.92
N PHE A 107 -10.90 13.31 21.06
CA PHE A 107 -11.47 14.50 20.45
C PHE A 107 -11.37 14.46 18.92
N THR A 108 -10.21 14.02 18.42
CA THR A 108 -9.97 13.83 16.99
C THR A 108 -10.81 12.67 16.45
N SER A 109 -10.95 11.56 17.20
CA SER A 109 -11.84 10.43 16.89
C SER A 109 -13.32 10.84 16.80
N MET A 110 -13.78 11.74 17.68
CA MET A 110 -15.13 12.31 17.63
C MET A 110 -15.36 13.21 16.40
N LEU A 111 -14.38 14.03 16.01
CA LEU A 111 -14.42 14.79 14.75
C LEU A 111 -14.48 13.86 13.52
N TYR A 112 -13.91 12.66 13.64
CA TYR A 112 -13.87 11.66 12.58
C TYR A 112 -15.15 10.80 12.45
N ARG A 113 -16.13 10.96 13.34
CA ARG A 113 -17.37 10.15 13.40
C ARG A 113 -17.13 8.64 13.39
N ASP A 114 -15.93 8.19 13.75
CA ASP A 114 -15.57 6.78 13.83
C ASP A 114 -14.83 6.53 15.15
N LYS A 115 -15.59 6.05 16.14
CA LYS A 115 -15.10 5.79 17.49
C LYS A 115 -14.02 4.70 17.54
N ASN A 116 -13.83 3.93 16.45
CA ASN A 116 -12.86 2.83 16.44
C ASN A 116 -11.41 3.31 16.53
N TYR A 117 -11.09 4.53 16.08
CA TYR A 117 -9.71 5.08 16.10
C TYR A 117 -9.28 5.65 17.46
N GLN A 118 -10.14 5.57 18.47
CA GLN A 118 -9.85 6.09 19.79
C GLN A 118 -8.56 5.47 20.35
N ASN A 119 -7.63 6.30 20.82
CA ASN A 119 -6.35 5.89 21.42
C ASN A 119 -5.47 5.01 20.51
N THR A 120 -5.45 5.29 19.21
CA THR A 120 -4.71 4.51 18.20
C THR A 120 -3.48 5.28 17.69
N LEU A 121 -2.37 4.57 17.49
CA LEU A 121 -1.19 5.09 16.79
C LEU A 121 -1.20 4.63 15.33
N LEU A 122 -1.34 5.56 14.39
CA LEU A 122 -1.33 5.28 12.94
C LEU A 122 0.04 5.62 12.32
N TRP A 123 0.31 5.14 11.12
CA TRP A 123 1.47 5.63 10.36
C TRP A 123 1.33 7.11 10.04
N SER A 124 2.45 7.83 10.09
CA SER A 124 2.42 9.21 9.63
C SER A 124 2.18 9.30 8.13
N GLY A 125 1.15 10.07 7.76
CA GLY A 125 0.79 10.31 6.37
C GLY A 125 1.84 11.09 5.59
N ILE A 126 2.83 11.68 6.27
CA ILE A 126 4.00 12.29 5.64
C ILE A 126 4.86 11.22 4.97
N TYR A 127 5.02 10.05 5.59
CA TYR A 127 5.96 9.02 5.12
C TYR A 127 5.24 7.86 4.43
N ALA A 128 4.08 7.44 4.93
CA ALA A 128 3.34 6.29 4.42
C ALA A 128 2.00 6.68 3.79
N PHE A 129 1.88 7.83 3.12
CA PHE A 129 0.62 8.49 2.74
C PHE A 129 -0.55 7.59 2.34
N ASN A 130 -0.34 6.61 1.45
CA ASN A 130 -1.39 5.73 0.93
C ASN A 130 -1.46 4.35 1.61
N ASP A 131 -0.76 4.15 2.73
CA ASP A 131 -0.91 2.95 3.55
C ASP A 131 -2.33 2.91 4.15
N ILE A 132 -2.90 1.71 4.21
CA ILE A 132 -4.20 1.43 4.81
C ILE A 132 -4.29 1.81 6.28
N PHE A 133 -3.15 1.78 6.96
CA PHE A 133 -2.97 2.11 8.35
C PHE A 133 -2.57 3.58 8.56
N THR A 134 -2.76 4.43 7.55
CA THR A 134 -2.78 5.89 7.70
C THR A 134 -4.19 6.42 8.02
N ASN A 135 -4.24 7.66 8.47
CA ASN A 135 -5.51 8.38 8.62
C ASN A 135 -6.18 8.59 7.25
N SER A 136 -7.39 8.03 7.06
CA SER A 136 -8.06 7.92 5.76
C SER A 136 -9.03 9.04 5.41
N GLN A 137 -9.08 10.15 6.16
CA GLN A 137 -9.98 11.25 5.77
C GLN A 137 -9.55 11.95 4.46
N TYR A 138 -8.32 11.74 4.02
CA TYR A 138 -7.76 12.38 2.81
C TYR A 138 -7.25 11.40 1.76
N THR A 139 -7.13 10.11 2.08
CA THR A 139 -6.87 9.05 1.12
C THR A 139 -8.19 8.41 0.73
N ILE A 140 -8.44 8.29 -0.57
CA ILE A 140 -9.60 7.57 -1.06
C ILE A 140 -9.48 6.12 -0.60
N GLN A 141 -10.50 5.61 0.09
CA GLN A 141 -10.52 4.29 0.71
C GLN A 141 -10.13 3.15 -0.27
N GLU A 142 -10.33 3.34 -1.57
CA GLU A 142 -10.00 2.36 -2.62
C GLU A 142 -8.52 2.32 -3.06
N HIS A 143 -7.68 3.25 -2.58
CA HIS A 143 -6.25 3.33 -2.95
C HIS A 143 -5.32 3.18 -1.74
N GLN A 144 -5.92 2.81 -0.62
CA GLN A 144 -5.19 2.32 0.52
C GLN A 144 -4.53 0.99 0.14
N VAL A 145 -3.23 0.91 0.38
CA VAL A 145 -2.45 -0.32 0.21
C VAL A 145 -2.10 -0.89 1.57
N LEU A 146 -2.22 -2.20 1.74
CA LEU A 146 -1.53 -2.89 2.81
C LEU A 146 -0.04 -2.83 2.51
N SER A 147 0.63 -1.77 2.98
CA SER A 147 2.02 -1.55 2.60
C SER A 147 2.95 -2.53 3.31
N ILE A 148 4.16 -2.64 2.77
CA ILE A 148 5.24 -3.40 3.39
C ILE A 148 5.59 -2.92 4.81
N PHE A 149 5.31 -1.65 5.16
CA PHE A 149 5.51 -1.15 6.53
C PHE A 149 4.53 -1.78 7.51
N THR A 150 3.25 -1.86 7.13
CA THR A 150 2.22 -2.49 7.95
C THR A 150 2.47 -3.99 8.09
N ILE A 151 2.85 -4.68 7.01
CA ILE A 151 3.27 -6.09 7.06
C ILE A 151 4.47 -6.29 8.00
N ALA A 152 5.49 -5.43 7.92
CA ALA A 152 6.65 -5.50 8.80
C ALA A 152 6.29 -5.26 10.28
N ALA A 153 5.38 -4.31 10.54
CA ALA A 153 4.89 -4.06 11.88
C ALA A 153 4.11 -5.25 12.44
N LEU A 154 3.32 -5.95 11.62
CA LEU A 154 2.62 -7.17 12.02
C LEU A 154 3.60 -8.29 12.43
N LEU A 155 4.69 -8.48 11.68
CA LEU A 155 5.79 -9.40 12.07
C LEU A 155 6.39 -9.02 13.43
N ASP A 156 6.60 -7.73 13.67
CA ASP A 156 7.22 -7.22 14.89
C ASP A 156 6.30 -7.28 16.12
N THR A 157 5.00 -7.56 15.95
CA THR A 157 4.06 -7.64 17.09
C THR A 157 4.25 -8.86 17.98
N GLY A 158 4.75 -9.97 17.42
CA GLY A 158 4.75 -11.28 18.08
C GLY A 158 3.38 -11.98 18.14
N PHE A 159 2.30 -11.41 17.58
CA PHE A 159 0.99 -12.07 17.50
C PHE A 159 0.94 -13.20 16.46
N PHE A 160 1.82 -13.13 15.45
CA PHE A 160 1.91 -14.09 14.34
C PHE A 160 3.30 -14.71 14.34
N THR A 161 3.39 -16.01 14.04
CA THR A 161 4.70 -16.67 13.90
C THR A 161 5.37 -16.39 12.56
N GLY A 162 4.57 -15.97 11.59
CA GLY A 162 5.01 -15.47 10.29
C GLY A 162 3.88 -14.67 9.65
N VAL A 163 4.25 -13.65 8.89
CA VAL A 163 3.32 -12.85 8.08
C VAL A 163 3.82 -12.93 6.65
N ASN A 164 2.98 -13.47 5.76
CA ASN A 164 3.41 -13.66 4.39
C ASN A 164 3.55 -12.32 3.67
N MET A 165 4.77 -12.04 3.22
CA MET A 165 5.13 -10.74 2.66
C MET A 165 4.60 -10.53 1.25
N ASN A 166 4.10 -11.59 0.61
CA ASN A 166 3.44 -11.49 -0.67
C ASN A 166 2.08 -10.77 -0.59
N TYR A 167 1.51 -10.57 0.60
CA TYR A 167 0.31 -9.75 0.78
C TYR A 167 0.59 -8.25 0.77
N ALA A 168 1.86 -7.83 0.85
CA ALA A 168 2.20 -6.42 0.72
C ALA A 168 1.84 -5.93 -0.69
N GLU A 169 0.93 -4.95 -0.76
CA GLU A 169 0.57 -4.26 -1.99
C GLU A 169 1.67 -3.25 -2.38
N ASN A 170 1.77 -2.94 -3.67
CA ASN A 170 2.86 -2.08 -4.15
C ASN A 170 2.61 -0.61 -3.78
N MET A 171 3.46 -0.08 -2.91
CA MET A 171 3.50 1.34 -2.58
C MET A 171 4.66 2.02 -3.30
N THR A 172 4.38 3.15 -3.97
CA THR A 172 5.40 3.94 -4.67
C THR A 172 5.75 5.24 -3.95
N PHE A 173 4.91 5.68 -3.01
CA PHE A 173 5.08 6.94 -2.30
C PHE A 173 6.40 6.95 -1.51
N GLY A 174 7.31 7.88 -1.81
CA GLY A 174 8.61 8.00 -1.14
C GLY A 174 9.64 6.91 -1.47
N LYS A 175 9.32 5.92 -2.30
CA LYS A 175 10.23 4.79 -2.60
C LYS A 175 11.53 5.28 -3.24
N ASN A 176 12.67 4.80 -2.76
CA ASN A 176 14.02 5.10 -3.24
C ASN A 176 14.42 6.60 -3.25
N ARG A 177 13.79 7.44 -2.44
CA ARG A 177 14.05 8.89 -2.42
C ARG A 177 15.28 9.34 -1.64
N GLY A 178 15.93 8.43 -0.92
CA GLY A 178 17.11 8.70 -0.13
C GLY A 178 16.84 9.45 1.19
N CYS A 179 17.90 9.67 1.96
CA CYS A 179 17.78 10.28 3.29
C CYS A 179 17.26 11.71 3.28
N THR A 180 17.42 12.44 2.18
CA THR A 180 16.91 13.81 2.06
C THR A 180 15.39 13.87 2.07
N PHE A 181 14.71 12.85 1.55
CA PHE A 181 13.25 12.75 1.66
C PHE A 181 12.85 12.56 3.12
N TYR A 182 13.55 11.68 3.83
CA TYR A 182 13.27 11.37 5.22
C TYR A 182 13.62 12.51 6.19
N SER A 183 14.73 13.23 5.95
CA SER A 183 15.24 14.29 6.84
C SER A 183 14.71 15.69 6.52
N ASN A 184 14.41 15.96 5.25
CA ASN A 184 13.95 17.26 4.75
C ASN A 184 12.60 17.10 4.02
N THR A 185 11.65 16.47 4.71
CA THR A 185 10.27 16.27 4.24
C THR A 185 9.64 17.61 3.85
N CYS A 186 8.83 17.60 2.78
CA CYS A 186 7.93 18.69 2.37
C CYS A 186 8.53 19.89 1.61
N ASN A 187 9.75 19.81 1.10
CA ASN A 187 10.27 20.80 0.15
C ASN A 187 9.82 20.53 -1.30
N GLY A 188 8.57 20.85 -1.63
CA GLY A 188 8.04 20.73 -3.01
C GLY A 188 8.65 21.73 -4.01
N LYS A 189 9.62 22.56 -3.60
CA LYS A 189 10.34 23.50 -4.49
C LYS A 189 11.48 22.82 -5.25
N THR A 190 11.94 21.67 -4.79
CA THR A 190 13.00 20.91 -5.46
C THR A 190 12.37 19.70 -6.16
N LYS A 191 12.87 19.31 -7.34
CA LYS A 191 12.51 18.05 -8.03
C LYS A 191 12.76 16.77 -7.18
N LEU A 192 13.20 16.93 -5.93
CA LEU A 192 13.60 15.86 -5.02
C LEU A 192 12.39 15.07 -4.48
N ASN A 193 11.26 15.74 -4.21
CA ASN A 193 10.08 15.13 -3.59
C ASN A 193 8.78 15.46 -4.36
N PRO A 194 8.55 14.89 -5.56
CA PRO A 194 7.36 15.15 -6.38
C PRO A 194 6.04 14.66 -5.72
N GLU A 195 6.12 13.90 -4.64
CA GLU A 195 5.00 13.51 -3.79
C GLU A 195 4.32 14.71 -3.09
N TYR A 196 5.02 15.85 -3.00
CA TYR A 196 4.48 17.10 -2.47
C TYR A 196 4.44 18.18 -3.53
N VAL A 197 3.31 18.90 -3.59
CA VAL A 197 3.02 19.87 -4.64
C VAL A 197 3.21 21.31 -4.19
N ASN A 198 3.66 22.14 -5.11
CA ASN A 198 3.70 23.59 -4.92
C ASN A 198 2.51 24.29 -5.61
N LYS A 199 1.30 23.80 -5.37
CA LYS A 199 0.05 24.41 -5.86
C LYS A 199 -0.72 25.08 -4.72
N ASN A 200 -1.71 25.92 -5.04
CA ASN A 200 -2.55 26.55 -4.03
C ASN A 200 -3.43 25.50 -3.33
N LEU A 201 -3.68 25.68 -2.03
CA LEU A 201 -4.60 24.83 -1.28
C LEU A 201 -5.99 24.91 -1.91
N GLY A 202 -6.69 23.76 -1.99
CA GLY A 202 -8.00 23.66 -2.63
C GLY A 202 -7.96 23.73 -4.16
N ALA A 203 -6.78 23.87 -4.78
CA ALA A 203 -6.69 23.87 -6.23
C ALA A 203 -7.12 22.50 -6.77
N LYS A 204 -8.13 22.51 -7.64
CA LYS A 204 -8.66 21.35 -8.34
C LYS A 204 -8.17 21.36 -9.78
N TYR A 205 -7.68 20.22 -10.29
CA TYR A 205 -7.20 20.08 -11.67
C TYR A 205 -7.24 18.62 -12.11
N CYS A 206 -7.18 18.40 -13.42
CA CYS A 206 -7.03 17.05 -13.95
C CYS A 206 -5.57 16.60 -13.92
N ASP A 207 -5.34 15.34 -13.58
CA ASP A 207 -4.00 14.76 -13.62
C ASP A 207 -3.40 14.88 -15.03
N SER A 208 -2.24 15.51 -15.12
CA SER A 208 -1.63 15.87 -16.40
C SER A 208 -1.07 14.69 -17.19
N VAL A 209 -0.94 13.52 -16.56
CA VAL A 209 -0.34 12.34 -17.21
C VAL A 209 -1.39 11.53 -17.95
N ASN A 210 -2.61 11.41 -17.41
CA ASN A 210 -3.62 10.53 -18.00
C ASN A 210 -5.06 10.99 -17.86
N PHE A 211 -5.33 12.15 -17.24
CA PHE A 211 -6.65 12.73 -17.12
C PHE A 211 -7.70 11.78 -16.50
N LEU A 212 -7.28 10.72 -15.80
CA LEU A 212 -8.19 9.79 -15.14
C LEU A 212 -8.66 10.31 -13.79
N TYR A 213 -7.95 11.30 -13.26
CA TYR A 213 -8.12 11.78 -11.91
C TYR A 213 -8.47 13.26 -11.90
N LYS A 214 -9.42 13.58 -11.02
CA LYS A 214 -9.57 14.88 -10.38
C LYS A 214 -8.58 14.94 -9.22
N ASN A 215 -7.60 15.83 -9.30
CA ASN A 215 -6.67 16.07 -8.21
C ASN A 215 -7.10 17.33 -7.46
N GLU A 216 -7.15 17.24 -6.14
CA GLU A 216 -7.38 18.35 -5.23
C GLU A 216 -6.13 18.53 -4.37
N VAL A 217 -5.60 19.75 -4.30
CA VAL A 217 -4.52 20.06 -3.37
C VAL A 217 -5.11 20.15 -1.98
N VAL A 218 -4.72 19.22 -1.11
CA VAL A 218 -5.16 19.21 0.27
C VAL A 218 -3.97 19.45 1.20
N LEU A 219 -4.28 20.08 2.33
CA LEU A 219 -3.47 19.90 3.54
C LEU A 219 -4.09 18.68 4.23
N SER A 220 -3.30 17.64 4.51
CA SER A 220 -3.73 16.75 5.58
C SER A 220 -3.89 17.63 6.83
N GLU A 221 -4.93 17.41 7.64
CA GLU A 221 -5.24 18.21 8.83
C GLU A 221 -4.02 18.48 9.74
N LYS A 222 -3.00 17.62 9.70
CA LYS A 222 -1.75 17.77 10.47
C LYS A 222 -0.52 18.21 9.65
N ASN A 223 -0.59 18.24 8.31
CA ASN A 223 0.36 18.95 7.44
C ASN A 223 0.28 20.48 7.57
N GLN A 224 -0.79 21.00 8.19
CA GLN A 224 -0.98 22.44 8.43
C GLN A 224 0.22 23.09 9.17
N ARG A 225 0.95 22.32 10.00
CA ARG A 225 2.10 22.82 10.77
C ARG A 225 3.46 22.69 10.06
N ASN A 226 3.56 21.81 9.05
CA ASN A 226 4.78 21.58 8.26
C ASN A 226 4.70 22.14 6.82
N GLY A 227 3.52 22.59 6.39
CA GLY A 227 3.30 23.20 5.07
C GLY A 227 3.27 22.19 3.90
N CYS A 228 3.21 20.89 4.19
CA CYS A 228 3.25 19.83 3.17
C CYS A 228 1.91 19.76 2.43
N LYS A 229 1.91 20.16 1.16
CA LYS A 229 0.73 20.03 0.31
C LYS A 229 0.85 18.75 -0.51
N SER A 230 -0.21 17.96 -0.54
CA SER A 230 -0.28 16.70 -1.27
C SER A 230 -1.50 16.70 -2.18
N GLU A 231 -1.49 15.84 -3.20
CA GLU A 231 -2.61 15.68 -4.12
C GLU A 231 -3.55 14.59 -3.58
N LYS A 232 -4.78 14.97 -3.26
CA LYS A 232 -5.88 14.02 -3.12
C LYS A 232 -6.38 13.69 -4.52
N LYS A 233 -6.16 12.45 -4.97
CA LYS A 233 -6.57 11.98 -6.30
C LYS A 233 -7.91 11.28 -6.24
N SER A 234 -8.93 11.81 -6.92
CA SER A 234 -10.27 11.26 -7.09
C SER A 234 -10.49 10.77 -8.51
N TYR A 235 -11.01 9.57 -8.67
CA TYR A 235 -11.03 8.89 -9.96
C TYR A 235 -12.33 9.14 -10.69
N CYS A 236 -12.23 9.42 -11.98
CA CYS A 236 -13.41 9.54 -12.81
C CYS A 236 -14.10 8.22 -13.10
N TYR A 237 -13.51 7.07 -12.74
CA TYR A 237 -14.06 5.76 -13.07
C TYR A 237 -14.77 5.03 -11.93
N GLN A 238 -14.79 5.58 -10.72
CA GLN A 238 -15.37 4.90 -9.55
C GLN A 238 -16.85 4.62 -9.78
N ARG A 239 -17.27 3.35 -9.61
CA ARG A 239 -18.66 2.92 -9.80
C ARG A 239 -19.56 3.64 -8.80
N VAL A 240 -20.24 4.66 -9.26
CA VAL A 240 -21.54 5.03 -8.75
C VAL A 240 -22.48 4.86 -9.93
N ASP A 241 -23.05 3.66 -10.05
CA ASP A 241 -24.17 3.45 -10.95
C ASP A 241 -25.31 4.35 -10.48
N LYS A 242 -25.49 5.47 -11.19
CA LYS A 242 -26.75 6.02 -11.72
C LYS A 242 -26.50 7.45 -12.21
N TRP A 243 -27.05 7.79 -13.38
CA TRP A 243 -27.15 9.15 -13.92
C TRP A 243 -28.01 10.09 -13.04
N GLU A 244 -28.38 9.67 -11.84
CA GLU A 244 -29.20 10.37 -10.84
C GLU A 244 -28.32 11.18 -9.88
N ASN A 245 -27.33 11.90 -10.41
CA ASN A 245 -26.64 12.93 -9.62
C ASN A 245 -27.30 14.28 -9.89
N THR A 246 -27.28 15.19 -8.91
CA THR A 246 -27.79 16.57 -9.10
C THR A 246 -27.04 17.32 -10.20
N ASP A 247 -25.85 16.84 -10.55
CA ASP A 247 -25.01 17.35 -11.62
C ASP A 247 -25.12 16.49 -12.90
N LYS A 248 -25.97 16.93 -13.83
CA LYS A 248 -26.43 16.15 -14.99
C LYS A 248 -25.37 15.90 -16.08
N ILE A 249 -24.17 16.47 -15.98
CA ILE A 249 -23.05 16.21 -16.92
C ILE A 249 -21.89 15.45 -16.26
N GLN A 250 -21.99 15.14 -14.97
CA GLN A 250 -20.98 14.39 -14.27
C GLN A 250 -21.27 12.89 -14.41
N TYR A 251 -20.37 12.18 -15.07
CA TYR A 251 -20.47 10.74 -15.26
C TYR A 251 -19.22 10.03 -14.74
N PHE A 252 -19.42 9.03 -13.89
CA PHE A 252 -18.34 8.19 -13.39
C PHE A 252 -18.42 6.79 -13.99
N GLY A 253 -17.30 6.28 -14.51
CA GLY A 253 -17.21 4.95 -15.11
C GLY A 253 -15.89 4.74 -15.86
N GLU A 254 -15.60 3.52 -16.30
CA GLU A 254 -14.30 3.18 -16.91
C GLU A 254 -13.93 4.03 -18.14
N LYS A 255 -14.96 4.54 -18.84
CA LYS A 255 -14.79 5.42 -19.99
C LYS A 255 -14.74 6.90 -19.63
N SER A 256 -14.93 7.27 -18.37
CA SER A 256 -14.87 8.65 -17.95
C SER A 256 -13.44 9.18 -17.90
N ARG A 257 -13.29 10.46 -18.22
CA ARG A 257 -12.06 11.24 -18.11
C ARG A 257 -12.35 12.57 -17.44
N CYS A 258 -11.33 13.15 -16.81
CA CYS A 258 -11.37 14.45 -16.17
C CYS A 258 -11.19 15.54 -17.22
N PHE A 259 -12.07 16.54 -17.20
CA PHE A 259 -12.00 17.76 -17.98
C PHE A 259 -12.09 18.98 -17.09
N ILE A 260 -11.47 20.08 -17.51
CA ILE A 260 -11.71 21.40 -16.93
C ILE A 260 -13.05 21.90 -17.47
N SER A 261 -13.96 22.28 -16.59
CA SER A 261 -15.27 22.79 -16.98
C SER A 261 -15.85 23.69 -15.90
N ASN A 262 -16.48 24.78 -16.35
CA ASN A 262 -17.23 25.71 -15.51
C ASN A 262 -18.75 25.60 -15.71
N ALA A 263 -19.20 24.44 -16.19
CA ALA A 263 -20.61 24.24 -16.45
C ALA A 263 -21.39 24.13 -15.14
N SER A 264 -22.52 24.83 -15.04
CA SER A 264 -23.32 24.90 -13.82
C SER A 264 -24.82 24.86 -14.13
N THR A 265 -25.63 24.45 -13.14
CA THR A 265 -27.09 24.59 -13.20
C THR A 265 -27.47 25.98 -12.69
N ASN A 266 -28.47 26.61 -13.29
CA ASN A 266 -29.00 27.89 -12.81
C ASN A 266 -29.68 27.80 -11.42
N ALA A 267 -29.67 26.63 -10.76
CA ALA A 267 -30.56 26.31 -9.63
C ALA A 267 -29.87 26.19 -8.26
N VAL A 268 -28.54 26.09 -8.16
CA VAL A 268 -27.87 26.06 -6.84
C VAL A 268 -26.48 26.71 -6.94
N ALA A 269 -26.21 27.68 -6.07
CA ALA A 269 -24.86 28.19 -5.81
C ALA A 269 -24.00 27.13 -5.08
N GLN A 270 -23.81 25.96 -5.69
CA GLN A 270 -22.74 25.05 -5.30
C GLN A 270 -21.42 25.62 -5.83
N GLU A 271 -20.37 25.59 -5.01
CA GLU A 271 -19.02 25.94 -5.45
C GLU A 271 -18.65 25.08 -6.66
N ASP A 272 -18.63 25.69 -7.84
CA ASP A 272 -18.25 25.02 -9.08
C ASP A 272 -16.81 24.52 -8.94
N GLU A 273 -16.62 23.20 -9.01
CA GLU A 273 -15.32 22.57 -8.83
C GLU A 273 -14.33 22.94 -9.93
N GLY A 274 -14.79 23.51 -11.05
CA GLY A 274 -13.96 23.84 -12.21
C GLY A 274 -13.46 22.60 -12.97
N ILE A 275 -13.79 21.39 -12.51
CA ILE A 275 -13.41 20.11 -13.10
C ILE A 275 -14.54 19.08 -13.05
N ARG A 276 -14.66 18.26 -14.09
CA ARG A 276 -15.76 17.30 -14.28
C ARG A 276 -15.26 15.97 -14.81
N CYS A 277 -15.90 14.90 -14.37
CA CYS A 277 -15.70 13.57 -14.95
C CYS A 277 -16.77 13.36 -16.02
N ILE A 278 -16.35 13.09 -17.25
CA ILE A 278 -17.24 13.04 -18.42
C ILE A 278 -16.95 11.77 -19.21
N TYR A 279 -18.01 11.09 -19.67
CA TYR A 279 -17.91 9.92 -20.52
C TYR A 279 -17.15 10.27 -21.81
N THR A 280 -16.08 9.53 -22.10
CA THR A 280 -15.19 9.82 -23.21
C THR A 280 -14.82 8.56 -23.98
N GLU A 281 -14.93 8.62 -25.31
CA GLU A 281 -14.35 7.63 -26.21
C GLU A 281 -13.16 8.23 -26.95
N CYS A 282 -12.12 7.41 -27.13
CA CYS A 282 -10.95 7.75 -27.90
C CYS A 282 -10.98 6.95 -29.20
N ASN A 283 -11.27 7.62 -30.31
CA ASN A 283 -11.44 6.98 -31.61
C ASN A 283 -10.43 7.54 -32.61
N ALA A 284 -9.46 6.70 -33.02
CA ALA A 284 -8.39 7.07 -33.94
C ALA A 284 -7.66 8.38 -33.55
N GLY A 285 -7.38 8.57 -32.26
CA GLY A 285 -6.71 9.78 -31.74
C GLY A 285 -7.60 11.02 -31.59
N ARG A 286 -8.91 10.89 -31.83
CA ARG A 286 -9.91 11.92 -31.52
C ARG A 286 -10.58 11.64 -30.18
N VAL A 287 -10.80 12.71 -29.42
CA VAL A 287 -11.50 12.68 -28.14
C VAL A 287 -12.97 13.00 -28.39
N GLU A 288 -13.84 12.03 -28.13
CA GLU A 288 -15.30 12.12 -28.30
C GLU A 288 -15.97 12.17 -26.93
N ILE A 289 -16.68 13.27 -26.64
CA ILE A 289 -17.31 13.53 -25.34
C ILE A 289 -18.82 13.32 -25.47
N TYR A 290 -19.39 12.57 -24.52
CA TYR A 290 -20.83 12.29 -24.44
C TYR A 290 -21.39 12.87 -23.14
N LEU A 291 -22.33 13.82 -23.27
CA LEU A 291 -22.84 14.60 -22.12
C LEU A 291 -24.11 14.02 -21.49
N ASN A 292 -24.81 13.14 -22.20
CA ASN A 292 -25.99 12.42 -21.69
C ASN A 292 -26.16 11.08 -22.38
N GLN A 293 -27.04 10.25 -21.82
CA GLN A 293 -27.36 8.94 -22.37
C GLN A 293 -27.91 9.02 -23.81
N ASP A 294 -28.70 10.04 -24.14
CA ASP A 294 -29.22 10.23 -25.50
C ASP A 294 -28.10 10.46 -26.53
N SER A 295 -27.12 11.31 -26.21
CA SER A 295 -25.95 11.55 -27.08
C SER A 295 -25.13 10.29 -27.29
N LEU A 296 -25.05 9.42 -26.27
CA LEU A 296 -24.35 8.15 -26.34
C LEU A 296 -25.11 7.16 -27.23
N VAL A 297 -26.42 6.99 -27.00
CA VAL A 297 -27.28 6.07 -27.78
C VAL A 297 -27.38 6.52 -29.25
N GLN A 298 -27.51 7.83 -29.49
CA GLN A 298 -27.61 8.40 -30.83
C GLN A 298 -26.24 8.57 -31.52
N ARG A 299 -25.13 8.25 -30.85
CA ARG A 299 -23.75 8.44 -31.36
C ARG A 299 -23.49 9.87 -31.86
N ARG A 300 -23.87 10.86 -31.04
CA ARG A 300 -23.67 12.29 -31.30
C ARG A 300 -22.66 12.89 -30.31
N PRO A 301 -21.36 12.58 -30.44
CA PRO A 301 -20.36 13.15 -29.54
C PRO A 301 -20.08 14.62 -29.85
N LEU A 302 -19.66 15.36 -28.82
CA LEU A 302 -18.87 16.56 -29.02
C LEU A 302 -17.42 16.16 -29.29
N ILE A 303 -16.86 16.66 -30.38
CA ILE A 303 -15.50 16.31 -30.80
C ILE A 303 -14.53 17.36 -30.29
N CYS A 304 -13.54 16.90 -29.53
CA CYS A 304 -12.47 17.76 -29.07
C CYS A 304 -11.40 18.00 -30.14
N GLN A 305 -10.99 19.27 -30.26
CA GLN A 305 -9.81 19.71 -31.02
C GLN A 305 -8.85 20.35 -30.01
N ASN A 306 -7.54 20.25 -30.21
CA ASN A 306 -6.50 20.66 -29.24
C ASN A 306 -6.82 22.01 -28.56
N ARG A 307 -6.97 22.00 -27.22
CA ARG A 307 -7.34 23.17 -26.38
C ARG A 307 -8.65 23.88 -26.71
N ALA A 308 -9.48 23.34 -27.60
CA ALA A 308 -10.77 23.93 -27.92
C ALA A 308 -11.64 24.05 -26.66
N VAL A 309 -12.33 25.18 -26.54
CA VAL A 309 -13.32 25.39 -25.48
C VAL A 309 -14.69 25.15 -26.09
N LEU A 310 -15.34 24.06 -25.67
CA LEU A 310 -16.65 23.65 -26.15
C LEU A 310 -17.74 24.31 -25.31
N ASN A 311 -18.68 24.98 -25.95
CA ASN A 311 -19.84 25.57 -25.28
C ASN A 311 -20.96 24.52 -25.16
N ILE A 312 -21.52 24.36 -23.95
CA ILE A 312 -22.56 23.35 -23.66
C ILE A 312 -23.86 23.98 -23.15
N ASN A 313 -24.11 25.24 -23.50
CA ASN A 313 -25.32 25.96 -23.10
C ASN A 313 -26.60 25.22 -23.53
N GLY A 314 -27.50 25.00 -22.59
CA GLY A 314 -28.78 24.32 -22.81
C GLY A 314 -28.69 22.79 -22.86
N VAL A 315 -27.52 22.19 -22.68
CA VAL A 315 -27.39 20.73 -22.57
C VAL A 315 -27.73 20.31 -21.14
N ASN A 316 -28.72 19.43 -20.96
CA ASN A 316 -29.19 18.95 -19.64
C ASN A 316 -29.49 20.08 -18.63
N ASP A 317 -30.09 21.19 -19.07
CA ASP A 317 -30.37 22.38 -18.24
C ASP A 317 -29.12 23.04 -17.62
N GLN A 318 -27.95 22.82 -18.20
CA GLN A 318 -26.69 23.41 -17.77
C GLN A 318 -26.14 24.39 -18.80
N ASN A 319 -25.39 25.38 -18.29
CA ASN A 319 -24.69 26.38 -19.09
C ASN A 319 -23.23 26.45 -18.69
N GLY A 320 -22.36 26.71 -19.67
CA GLY A 320 -20.92 26.86 -19.46
C GLY A 320 -20.09 26.17 -20.54
N THR A 321 -18.87 25.80 -20.18
CA THR A 321 -17.86 25.33 -21.14
C THR A 321 -17.08 24.13 -20.64
N ILE A 322 -16.54 23.37 -21.58
CA ILE A 322 -15.60 22.27 -21.35
C ILE A 322 -14.32 22.57 -22.13
N THR A 323 -13.17 22.48 -21.49
CA THR A 323 -11.87 22.67 -22.15
C THR A 323 -11.31 21.32 -22.58
N CYS A 324 -11.05 21.18 -23.88
CA CYS A 324 -10.44 20.00 -24.47
C CYS A 324 -8.96 19.86 -24.08
N PRO A 325 -8.42 18.63 -24.07
CA PRO A 325 -7.01 18.39 -23.75
C PRO A 325 -6.07 19.03 -24.78
N ASP A 326 -4.85 19.29 -24.33
CA ASP A 326 -3.77 19.83 -25.15
C ASP A 326 -3.26 18.85 -26.20
N ASP A 327 -3.16 17.58 -25.81
CA ASP A 327 -2.67 16.49 -26.63
C ASP A 327 -3.66 15.31 -26.54
N SER A 328 -4.40 15.10 -27.62
CA SER A 328 -5.36 13.99 -27.71
C SER A 328 -4.68 12.62 -27.70
N VAL A 329 -3.43 12.52 -28.14
CA VAL A 329 -2.68 11.25 -28.19
C VAL A 329 -2.31 10.81 -26.78
N SER A 330 -1.64 11.68 -25.99
CA SER A 330 -1.35 11.40 -24.58
C SER A 330 -2.61 11.19 -23.75
N PHE A 331 -3.66 11.98 -24.00
CA PHE A 331 -4.96 11.82 -23.33
C PHE A 331 -5.59 10.44 -23.60
N CYS A 332 -5.44 9.92 -24.82
CA CYS A 332 -5.99 8.63 -25.23
C CYS A 332 -5.05 7.43 -25.02
N ALA A 333 -3.79 7.65 -24.67
CA ALA A 333 -2.77 6.60 -24.52
C ALA A 333 -3.07 5.62 -23.37
N VAL A 334 -3.90 6.03 -22.41
CA VAL A 334 -4.14 5.28 -21.17
C VAL A 334 -5.58 4.76 -21.11
N ASN A 335 -5.72 3.43 -21.09
CA ASN A 335 -7.01 2.81 -20.80
C ASN A 335 -7.22 2.74 -19.28
N ALA A 336 -8.19 3.49 -18.76
CA ALA A 336 -8.54 3.46 -17.35
C ALA A 336 -8.78 2.03 -16.86
N SER A 337 -9.42 1.15 -17.63
CA SER A 337 -9.66 -0.24 -17.25
C SER A 337 -8.37 -1.03 -16.90
N LYS A 338 -7.20 -0.63 -17.42
CA LYS A 338 -5.90 -1.22 -17.05
C LYS A 338 -5.25 -0.62 -15.78
N LEU A 339 -5.72 0.54 -15.32
CA LEU A 339 -5.24 1.23 -14.11
C LEU A 339 -6.20 1.10 -12.92
N VAL A 340 -7.50 0.95 -13.19
CA VAL A 340 -8.58 0.75 -12.20
C VAL A 340 -8.48 -0.61 -11.55
N GLN A 341 -8.17 -1.61 -12.36
CA GLN A 341 -8.45 -2.98 -12.00
C GLN A 341 -7.24 -3.58 -11.31
N LYS A 342 -7.04 -3.20 -10.04
CA LYS A 342 -6.17 -3.95 -9.12
C LYS A 342 -6.58 -5.42 -9.15
N CYS A 343 -7.85 -5.73 -9.00
CA CYS A 343 -8.33 -7.08 -9.28
C CYS A 343 -9.58 -7.07 -10.15
N PRO A 344 -9.73 -8.06 -11.07
CA PRO A 344 -10.89 -8.15 -11.93
C PRO A 344 -12.20 -8.07 -11.14
N ASN A 345 -13.04 -7.09 -11.47
CA ASN A 345 -14.31 -6.76 -10.81
C ASN A 345 -14.27 -6.72 -9.27
N ASN A 346 -13.14 -6.34 -8.67
CA ASN A 346 -12.94 -6.44 -7.22
C ASN A 346 -13.31 -7.84 -6.67
N CYS A 347 -12.95 -8.86 -7.42
CA CYS A 347 -13.26 -10.27 -7.16
C CYS A 347 -14.76 -10.56 -6.96
N SER A 348 -15.64 -9.71 -7.53
CA SER A 348 -17.09 -9.82 -7.49
C SER A 348 -17.67 -10.02 -6.08
N MET A 349 -16.94 -9.57 -5.05
CA MET A 349 -17.21 -9.86 -3.63
C MET A 349 -17.26 -11.37 -3.28
N ASN A 350 -16.83 -12.23 -4.20
CA ASN A 350 -16.80 -13.69 -4.12
C ASN A 350 -15.37 -14.21 -3.95
N GLY A 351 -14.47 -13.35 -3.49
CA GLY A 351 -13.05 -13.59 -3.39
C GLY A 351 -12.34 -12.38 -2.82
N PHE A 352 -11.01 -12.45 -2.74
CA PHE A 352 -10.16 -11.35 -2.31
C PHE A 352 -9.03 -11.10 -3.31
N CYS A 353 -8.52 -9.87 -3.33
CA CYS A 353 -7.47 -9.46 -4.24
C CYS A 353 -6.08 -9.76 -3.68
N PHE A 354 -5.19 -10.32 -4.51
CA PHE A 354 -3.80 -10.62 -4.19
C PHE A 354 -2.86 -9.89 -5.16
N GLN A 355 -1.84 -9.25 -4.61
CA GLN A 355 -0.80 -8.50 -5.33
C GLN A 355 -1.33 -7.57 -6.44
N ASP A 356 -2.44 -6.88 -6.18
CA ASP A 356 -3.03 -5.93 -7.13
C ASP A 356 -3.21 -6.49 -8.56
N SER A 357 -3.46 -7.81 -8.71
CA SER A 357 -3.72 -8.40 -10.03
C SER A 357 -4.54 -9.69 -10.08
N ILE A 358 -4.62 -10.46 -8.99
CA ILE A 358 -5.20 -11.81 -9.01
C ILE A 358 -6.25 -11.96 -7.94
N CYS A 359 -7.42 -12.48 -8.31
CA CYS A 359 -8.43 -12.86 -7.34
C CYS A 359 -8.17 -14.26 -6.77
N PHE A 360 -8.25 -14.37 -5.45
CA PHE A 360 -8.45 -15.64 -4.77
C PHE A 360 -9.95 -15.86 -4.62
N CYS A 361 -10.46 -16.87 -5.31
CA CYS A 361 -11.90 -17.15 -5.29
C CYS A 361 -12.30 -18.00 -4.09
N LEU A 362 -13.42 -17.64 -3.49
CA LEU A 362 -14.04 -18.46 -2.44
C LEU A 362 -14.49 -19.80 -3.01
N GLN A 363 -14.77 -20.75 -2.12
CA GLN A 363 -15.19 -22.10 -2.51
C GLN A 363 -16.37 -22.08 -3.48
N GLY A 364 -16.28 -22.86 -4.55
CA GLY A 364 -17.31 -22.95 -5.58
C GLY A 364 -17.37 -21.75 -6.53
N LYS A 365 -16.39 -20.85 -6.50
CA LYS A 365 -16.30 -19.68 -7.40
C LYS A 365 -15.08 -19.80 -8.33
N GLN A 366 -15.22 -19.34 -9.57
CA GLN A 366 -14.15 -19.29 -10.58
C GLN A 366 -14.31 -18.05 -11.46
N GLY A 367 -13.31 -17.75 -12.29
CA GLY A 367 -13.32 -16.59 -13.18
C GLY A 367 -12.30 -15.55 -12.74
N GLU A 368 -11.86 -14.68 -13.66
CA GLU A 368 -10.77 -13.73 -13.37
C GLU A 368 -11.12 -12.84 -12.17
N GLY A 369 -12.40 -12.55 -11.96
CA GLY A 369 -12.95 -11.82 -10.83
C GLY A 369 -13.94 -12.64 -9.99
N CYS A 370 -13.87 -13.97 -9.97
CA CYS A 370 -14.77 -14.84 -9.19
C CYS A 370 -16.27 -14.70 -9.49
N GLU A 371 -16.59 -14.35 -10.73
CA GLU A 371 -17.95 -14.09 -11.20
C GLU A 371 -18.74 -15.36 -11.58
N ILE A 372 -18.06 -16.50 -11.76
CA ILE A 372 -18.66 -17.75 -12.23
C ILE A 372 -18.83 -18.72 -11.06
N ASN A 373 -19.99 -19.37 -10.97
CA ASN A 373 -20.21 -20.49 -10.05
C ASN A 373 -19.71 -21.80 -10.66
N CYS A 374 -19.03 -22.60 -9.86
CA CYS A 374 -18.62 -23.95 -10.23
C CYS A 374 -19.79 -24.93 -10.05
N GLN A 375 -19.79 -26.02 -10.82
CA GLN A 375 -20.84 -27.03 -10.73
C GLN A 375 -20.74 -27.78 -9.39
N ASN A 376 -21.85 -27.87 -8.63
CA ASN A 376 -21.88 -28.50 -7.30
C ASN A 376 -20.76 -28.00 -6.35
N ASN A 377 -20.43 -26.69 -6.39
CA ASN A 377 -19.32 -26.08 -5.65
C ASN A 377 -17.93 -26.66 -5.94
N THR A 378 -17.77 -27.43 -7.02
CA THR A 378 -16.51 -28.06 -7.42
C THR A 378 -16.07 -27.51 -8.77
N CYS A 379 -14.94 -26.79 -8.78
CA CYS A 379 -14.40 -26.21 -10.00
C CYS A 379 -13.60 -27.24 -10.78
N PRO A 380 -13.66 -27.24 -12.13
CA PRO A 380 -12.99 -28.24 -12.97
C PRO A 380 -11.47 -28.26 -12.74
N ASP A 381 -10.86 -29.40 -13.04
CA ASP A 381 -9.41 -29.56 -13.04
C ASP A 381 -8.79 -29.04 -14.33
N CYS A 382 -7.50 -28.74 -14.28
CA CYS A 382 -6.79 -28.19 -15.42
C CYS A 382 -6.28 -29.27 -16.37
N PRO A 383 -6.31 -29.01 -17.69
CA PRO A 383 -5.72 -29.91 -18.67
C PRO A 383 -4.21 -30.03 -18.45
N GLU A 384 -3.62 -31.07 -19.00
CA GLU A 384 -2.19 -31.32 -18.90
C GLU A 384 -1.37 -30.12 -19.42
N GLY A 385 -0.29 -29.79 -18.72
CA GLY A 385 0.56 -28.63 -19.02
C GLY A 385 -0.01 -27.28 -18.56
N GLN A 386 -1.13 -27.28 -17.81
CA GLN A 386 -1.68 -26.08 -17.18
C GLN A 386 -1.84 -26.26 -15.67
N PHE A 387 -1.82 -25.14 -14.95
CA PHE A 387 -1.95 -25.07 -13.51
C PHE A 387 -3.21 -24.29 -13.12
N LYS A 388 -3.94 -24.83 -12.15
CA LYS A 388 -5.09 -24.20 -11.53
C LYS A 388 -4.63 -23.07 -10.62
N ASN A 389 -4.98 -21.85 -11.01
CA ASN A 389 -4.63 -20.64 -10.28
C ASN A 389 -5.58 -20.39 -9.11
N PRO A 390 -5.25 -19.45 -8.21
CA PRO A 390 -6.13 -19.06 -7.08
C PRO A 390 -7.55 -18.62 -7.46
N ASN A 391 -7.75 -18.15 -8.70
CA ASN A 391 -9.05 -17.80 -9.25
C ASN A 391 -9.79 -19.00 -9.91
N ASN A 392 -9.28 -20.21 -9.71
CA ASN A 392 -9.73 -21.46 -10.33
C ASN A 392 -9.66 -21.47 -11.88
N ILE A 393 -8.87 -20.58 -12.49
CA ILE A 393 -8.60 -20.58 -13.94
C ILE A 393 -7.32 -21.35 -14.23
N CYS A 394 -7.31 -22.11 -15.32
CA CYS A 394 -6.13 -22.80 -15.81
C CYS A 394 -5.24 -21.88 -16.65
N LYS A 395 -3.96 -21.80 -16.31
CA LYS A 395 -2.94 -21.07 -17.10
C LYS A 395 -1.68 -21.92 -17.25
N SER A 396 -0.87 -21.62 -18.26
CA SER A 396 0.39 -22.34 -18.54
C SER A 396 1.48 -22.14 -17.49
N SER A 397 1.33 -21.14 -16.61
CA SER A 397 2.27 -20.83 -15.53
C SER A 397 1.54 -20.32 -14.31
N CYS A 398 2.12 -20.52 -13.14
CA CYS A 398 1.64 -19.92 -11.92
C CYS A 398 2.04 -18.45 -11.81
N PRO A 399 1.23 -17.62 -11.14
CA PRO A 399 1.54 -16.22 -10.91
C PRO A 399 2.70 -16.04 -9.93
N LEU A 400 3.20 -14.81 -9.86
CA LEU A 400 4.24 -14.44 -8.90
C LEU A 400 3.79 -14.73 -7.46
N GLY A 401 4.71 -15.23 -6.64
CA GLY A 401 4.40 -15.76 -5.30
C GLY A 401 3.85 -17.18 -5.28
N PHE A 402 3.76 -17.87 -6.42
CA PHE A 402 3.30 -19.27 -6.52
C PHE A 402 4.24 -20.12 -7.36
N TYR A 403 4.23 -21.43 -7.08
CA TYR A 403 4.87 -22.47 -7.87
C TYR A 403 3.85 -23.54 -8.25
N GLY A 404 4.08 -24.20 -9.38
CA GLY A 404 3.19 -25.24 -9.88
C GLY A 404 3.62 -26.63 -9.43
N ILE A 405 2.72 -27.40 -8.82
CA ILE A 405 2.89 -28.83 -8.56
C ILE A 405 1.54 -29.52 -8.72
N ASN A 406 1.51 -30.71 -9.34
CA ASN A 406 0.29 -31.49 -9.60
C ASN A 406 -0.84 -30.69 -10.28
N ASN A 407 -0.51 -29.87 -11.29
CA ASN A 407 -1.44 -29.00 -12.03
C ASN A 407 -2.18 -27.98 -11.15
N ILE A 408 -1.65 -27.64 -9.97
CA ILE A 408 -2.19 -26.63 -9.06
C ILE A 408 -1.10 -25.63 -8.71
N CYS A 409 -1.45 -24.35 -8.61
CA CYS A 409 -0.55 -23.32 -8.11
C CYS A 409 -0.59 -23.26 -6.58
N HIS A 410 0.56 -23.54 -5.96
CA HIS A 410 0.76 -23.47 -4.52
C HIS A 410 1.59 -22.25 -4.17
N MET A 411 1.31 -21.66 -3.00
CA MET A 411 1.98 -20.44 -2.57
C MET A 411 3.44 -20.73 -2.20
N CYS A 412 4.34 -19.81 -2.52
CA CYS A 412 5.71 -19.83 -2.06
C CYS A 412 5.80 -19.73 -0.54
N PHE A 413 6.95 -20.13 0.01
CA PHE A 413 7.27 -19.84 1.41
C PHE A 413 7.12 -18.34 1.70
N TRP A 414 6.69 -18.00 2.91
CA TRP A 414 6.07 -16.71 3.23
C TRP A 414 6.98 -15.49 3.05
N ASN A 415 8.31 -15.68 3.08
CA ASN A 415 9.30 -14.64 2.85
C ASN A 415 9.89 -14.65 1.42
N CYS A 416 9.31 -15.42 0.51
CA CYS A 416 9.83 -15.59 -0.84
C CYS A 416 8.90 -15.00 -1.87
N LYS A 417 9.48 -14.14 -2.73
CA LYS A 417 8.78 -13.44 -3.79
C LYS A 417 8.56 -14.35 -5.00
N GLU A 418 9.58 -15.17 -5.31
CA GLU A 418 9.51 -16.23 -6.32
C GLU A 418 10.19 -17.47 -5.75
N CYS A 419 9.67 -18.64 -6.12
CA CYS A 419 10.14 -19.93 -5.64
C CYS A 419 9.96 -21.03 -6.70
N ASN A 420 10.65 -22.15 -6.51
CA ASN A 420 10.45 -23.38 -7.29
C ASN A 420 9.87 -24.52 -6.44
N GLY A 421 9.45 -24.24 -5.21
CA GLY A 421 8.91 -25.18 -4.24
C GLY A 421 8.37 -24.45 -3.00
N GLY A 422 7.72 -25.18 -2.10
CA GLY A 422 7.03 -24.61 -0.93
C GLY A 422 7.92 -24.39 0.30
N GLU A 423 9.14 -24.95 0.31
CA GLU A 423 10.02 -24.90 1.47
C GLU A 423 10.84 -23.61 1.52
N TYR A 424 11.33 -23.28 2.72
CA TYR A 424 12.12 -22.06 2.97
C TYR A 424 13.40 -21.94 2.13
N ASN A 425 13.94 -23.05 1.65
CA ASN A 425 15.14 -23.14 0.81
C ASN A 425 14.85 -23.36 -0.69
N ASN A 426 13.61 -23.16 -1.11
CA ASN A 426 13.19 -23.25 -2.52
C ASN A 426 12.99 -21.85 -3.15
N CYS A 427 13.54 -20.82 -2.52
CA CYS A 427 13.36 -19.47 -2.99
C CYS A 427 14.31 -19.20 -4.14
N THR A 428 13.81 -18.50 -5.15
CA THR A 428 14.60 -18.07 -6.31
C THR A 428 14.75 -16.54 -6.32
N LYS A 429 13.88 -15.84 -5.59
CA LYS A 429 13.92 -14.39 -5.45
C LYS A 429 13.29 -13.94 -4.13
N CYS A 430 13.92 -12.96 -3.50
CA CYS A 430 13.43 -12.34 -2.28
C CYS A 430 12.67 -11.05 -2.54
N HIS A 431 11.93 -10.59 -1.53
CA HIS A 431 11.37 -9.25 -1.53
C HIS A 431 12.48 -8.19 -1.53
N ASP A 432 12.18 -6.99 -2.03
CA ASP A 432 13.16 -5.91 -2.25
C ASP A 432 13.96 -5.54 -0.98
N HIS A 433 13.42 -5.84 0.21
CA HIS A 433 14.04 -5.55 1.50
C HIS A 433 14.80 -6.74 2.10
N GLN A 434 14.98 -7.84 1.39
CA GLN A 434 15.65 -9.04 1.89
C GLN A 434 16.83 -9.41 1.00
N ILE A 435 17.74 -10.20 1.56
CA ILE A 435 18.98 -10.59 0.91
C ILE A 435 18.85 -12.04 0.50
N PHE A 436 19.01 -12.29 -0.80
CA PHE A 436 19.02 -13.65 -1.33
C PHE A 436 20.38 -14.31 -1.08
N TYR A 437 20.37 -15.44 -0.40
CA TYR A 437 21.57 -16.25 -0.17
C TYR A 437 21.20 -17.73 -0.06
N ASN A 438 21.90 -18.60 -0.80
CA ASN A 438 21.70 -20.06 -0.80
C ASN A 438 20.23 -20.50 -0.90
N ASN A 439 19.48 -19.94 -1.87
CA ASN A 439 18.05 -20.23 -2.11
C ASN A 439 17.11 -19.87 -0.96
N GLN A 440 17.54 -18.96 -0.07
CA GLN A 440 16.78 -18.48 1.07
C GLN A 440 16.78 -16.95 1.11
N CYS A 441 15.79 -16.39 1.79
CA CYS A 441 15.63 -14.96 1.98
C CYS A 441 15.90 -14.57 3.43
N TYR A 442 16.91 -13.72 3.61
CA TYR A 442 17.36 -13.27 4.92
C TYR A 442 17.19 -11.77 5.11
N ASP A 443 16.81 -11.34 6.31
CA ASP A 443 16.77 -9.91 6.64
C ASP A 443 18.18 -9.36 6.90
N ILE A 444 19.03 -10.20 7.52
CA ILE A 444 20.45 -9.99 7.82
C ILE A 444 21.21 -11.21 7.30
N CYS A 445 22.41 -10.99 6.74
CA CYS A 445 23.24 -12.08 6.29
C CYS A 445 23.49 -13.13 7.39
N PRO A 446 23.40 -14.44 7.07
CA PRO A 446 23.57 -15.50 8.07
C PRO A 446 25.00 -15.52 8.61
N ASP A 447 25.20 -16.27 9.70
CA ASP A 447 26.51 -16.43 10.35
C ASP A 447 27.61 -16.81 9.36
N SER A 448 28.85 -16.39 9.67
CA SER A 448 30.02 -16.52 8.79
C SER A 448 29.89 -15.79 7.45
N THR A 449 28.94 -14.86 7.32
CA THR A 449 28.80 -13.99 6.15
C THR A 449 28.51 -12.54 6.57
N TYR A 450 28.83 -11.60 5.67
CA TYR A 450 28.56 -10.18 5.82
C TYR A 450 27.87 -9.63 4.57
N LEU A 451 27.11 -8.55 4.73
CA LEU A 451 26.46 -7.88 3.60
C LEU A 451 27.49 -7.09 2.78
N ASP A 452 27.70 -7.50 1.53
CA ASP A 452 28.31 -6.63 0.53
C ASP A 452 27.31 -5.53 0.14
N GLU A 453 27.49 -4.34 0.70
CA GLU A 453 26.59 -3.22 0.51
C GLU A 453 26.54 -2.69 -0.93
N VAL A 454 27.56 -2.98 -1.75
CA VAL A 454 27.61 -2.54 -3.15
C VAL A 454 26.75 -3.46 -4.01
N ASN A 455 26.86 -4.77 -3.79
CA ASN A 455 26.19 -5.78 -4.60
C ASN A 455 24.90 -6.33 -3.97
N PHE A 456 24.57 -5.91 -2.74
CA PHE A 456 23.44 -6.41 -1.94
C PHE A 456 23.40 -7.95 -1.86
N LYS A 457 24.57 -8.56 -1.61
CA LYS A 457 24.73 -10.01 -1.46
C LYS A 457 25.51 -10.34 -0.20
N CYS A 458 25.20 -11.48 0.42
CA CYS A 458 26.03 -12.00 1.49
C CYS A 458 27.33 -12.57 0.92
N LYS A 459 28.46 -12.08 1.43
CA LYS A 459 29.81 -12.60 1.16
C LYS A 459 30.31 -13.34 2.39
N LYS A 460 31.04 -14.42 2.18
CA LYS A 460 31.67 -15.15 3.29
C LYS A 460 32.69 -14.26 3.99
N CYS A 461 32.77 -14.40 5.31
CA CYS A 461 33.89 -13.93 6.09
C CYS A 461 35.18 -14.66 5.68
N ASP A 462 36.33 -14.11 6.06
CA ASP A 462 37.62 -14.77 5.86
C ASP A 462 37.72 -16.07 6.67
N ASP A 463 38.65 -16.95 6.28
CA ASP A 463 38.84 -18.24 6.96
C ASP A 463 39.17 -18.03 8.46
N ASN A 464 38.52 -18.82 9.34
CA ASN A 464 38.56 -18.72 10.80
C ASN A 464 37.82 -17.50 11.41
N CYS A 465 36.94 -16.86 10.65
CA CYS A 465 36.13 -15.73 11.11
C CYS A 465 34.63 -16.08 11.10
N ASN A 466 34.04 -16.29 12.28
CA ASN A 466 32.60 -16.63 12.40
C ASN A 466 31.68 -15.42 12.25
N PHE A 467 32.16 -14.22 12.59
CA PHE A 467 31.42 -12.97 12.46
C PHE A 467 32.32 -11.88 11.90
N CYS A 468 31.86 -11.18 10.87
CA CYS A 468 32.59 -10.07 10.28
C CYS A 468 31.62 -9.00 9.77
N VAL A 469 32.11 -7.76 9.66
CA VAL A 469 31.33 -6.63 9.12
C VAL A 469 31.71 -6.30 7.68
N LYS A 470 32.92 -6.65 7.27
CA LYS A 470 33.42 -6.66 5.88
C LYS A 470 34.68 -7.53 5.79
N ALA A 471 35.18 -7.76 4.58
CA ALA A 471 36.45 -8.46 4.35
C ALA A 471 37.58 -7.86 5.21
N GLY A 472 38.32 -8.71 5.91
CA GLY A 472 39.42 -8.33 6.82
C GLY A 472 39.00 -7.74 8.17
N GLU A 473 37.70 -7.59 8.46
CA GLU A 473 37.22 -7.04 9.75
C GLU A 473 36.34 -8.05 10.50
N CYS A 474 37.01 -8.91 11.27
CA CYS A 474 36.38 -9.89 12.17
C CYS A 474 35.92 -9.26 13.48
N LEU A 475 34.84 -9.83 14.02
CA LEU A 475 34.32 -9.55 15.33
C LEU A 475 34.65 -10.72 16.25
N ASP A 476 35.19 -10.40 17.43
CA ASP A 476 35.34 -11.36 18.53
C ASP A 476 34.08 -11.33 19.41
N GLU A 477 33.78 -12.47 20.03
CA GLU A 477 32.68 -12.62 20.99
C GLU A 477 33.23 -12.76 22.41
N ILE A 478 32.69 -11.98 23.34
CA ILE A 478 32.83 -12.22 24.79
C ILE A 478 31.45 -12.53 25.35
N ILE A 479 31.37 -13.59 26.14
CA ILE A 479 30.19 -13.91 26.97
C ILE A 479 30.42 -13.26 28.33
N THR A 480 29.56 -12.33 28.73
CA THR A 480 29.63 -11.70 30.06
C THR A 480 29.20 -12.69 31.15
N ASP A 481 29.53 -12.37 32.41
CA ASP A 481 29.06 -13.14 33.57
C ASP A 481 27.51 -13.19 33.69
N SER A 482 26.81 -12.27 33.01
CA SER A 482 25.35 -12.25 32.89
C SER A 482 24.81 -13.09 31.71
N GLY A 483 25.67 -13.76 30.96
CA GLY A 483 25.31 -14.57 29.79
C GLY A 483 25.02 -13.77 28.51
N GLN A 484 25.34 -12.46 28.47
CA GLN A 484 25.19 -11.65 27.26
C GLN A 484 26.39 -11.82 26.33
N ILE A 485 26.12 -11.98 25.04
CA ILE A 485 27.16 -12.02 23.99
C ILE A 485 27.44 -10.58 23.53
N ILE A 486 28.66 -10.10 23.74
CA ILE A 486 29.14 -8.81 23.24
C ILE A 486 30.07 -9.05 22.06
N LYS A 487 29.73 -8.47 20.90
CA LYS A 487 30.51 -8.50 19.67
C LYS A 487 31.31 -7.21 19.52
N PHE A 488 32.60 -7.30 19.24
CA PHE A 488 33.47 -6.14 19.04
C PHE A 488 34.56 -6.45 18.01
N LEU A 489 35.06 -5.42 17.31
CA LEU A 489 36.13 -5.63 16.33
C LEU A 489 37.39 -6.11 17.05
N SER A 490 38.07 -7.09 16.49
CA SER A 490 39.27 -7.69 17.09
C SER A 490 40.38 -6.69 17.43
N ILE A 491 40.37 -5.51 16.79
CA ILE A 491 41.32 -4.42 17.01
C ILE A 491 41.09 -3.73 18.39
N PHE A 492 39.88 -3.83 18.97
CA PHE A 492 39.54 -3.22 20.27
C PHE A 492 39.83 -4.12 21.49
N LEU A 493 40.24 -5.39 21.27
CA LEU A 493 40.52 -6.35 22.34
C LEU A 493 41.65 -5.87 23.30
N ILE A 494 42.53 -4.98 22.81
CA ILE A 494 43.63 -4.41 23.60
C ILE A 494 43.16 -3.38 24.64
N ILE A 495 42.00 -2.74 24.47
CA ILE A 495 41.55 -1.66 25.38
C ILE A 495 40.78 -2.21 26.59
N ILE A 496 40.08 -3.33 26.44
CA ILE A 496 39.23 -3.91 27.50
C ILE A 496 40.04 -4.73 28.51
N ILE A 497 41.25 -5.18 28.17
CA ILE A 497 42.14 -5.89 29.12
C ILE A 497 42.92 -4.92 30.04
N PHE A 498 42.87 -3.60 29.78
CA PHE A 498 43.62 -2.58 30.53
C PHE A 498 42.76 -1.58 31.33
N VAL A 499 41.45 -1.83 31.48
CA VAL A 499 40.55 -1.13 32.40
C VAL A 499 39.85 -2.17 33.26
#